data_AF-F7PUF2-F1
#
_entry.id   AF-F7PUF2-F1
#
_cell.length_a   1.000
_cell.length_b   1.000
_cell.length_c   1.000
_cell.angle_alpha   90.00
_cell.angle_beta   90.00
_cell.angle_gamma   90.00
#
_symmetry.space_group_name_H-M   'P 1'
#
loop_
_entity.id
_entity.type
_entity.pdbx_description
1 polymer ?
#
loop_
_entity_poly.entity_id
_entity_poly.type
_entity_poly.pdbx_seq_one_letter_code
_entity_poly.pdbx_strand_id
1 'polypeptide(L)'
;MSTTSKVIIVSVMVAFVFMLITGVTFIPSTHFNFDADEVSRITIFDGSNGEEVEVTDDAVIKHITDNINRVEYRRGWLDFNMGYTYTIKLYDTDDELISKLTVRGDSRITYNRFSYVAKEHSIDYEYIGSLFNE
;
A
#
# COMPACT_ATOMS: atom_id res chain seq x y z
N MET A 1 47.77 18.66 16.91
CA MET A 1 46.80 17.56 17.13
C MET A 1 47.54 16.24 17.02
N SER A 2 47.53 15.42 18.07
CA SER A 2 48.29 14.16 18.10
C SER A 2 47.65 13.10 17.18
N THR A 3 48.46 12.13 16.74
CA THR A 3 47.99 10.98 15.94
C THR A 3 46.82 10.27 16.63
N THR A 4 46.89 10.14 17.95
CA THR A 4 45.83 9.55 18.79
C THR A 4 44.50 10.31 18.67
N SER A 5 44.53 11.65 18.73
CA SER A 5 43.31 12.46 18.56
C SER A 5 42.71 12.31 17.16
N LYS A 6 43.54 12.21 16.11
CA LYS A 6 43.07 11.98 14.74
C LYS A 6 42.39 10.61 14.58
N VAL A 7 42.97 9.56 15.16
CA VAL A 7 42.41 8.20 15.13
C VAL A 7 41.06 8.15 15.84
N ILE A 8 40.93 8.76 17.03
CA ILE A 8 39.66 8.81 17.77
C ILE A 8 38.57 9.51 16.95
N ILE A 9 38.88 10.66 16.36
CA ILE A 9 37.93 11.42 15.54
C ILE A 9 37.46 10.59 14.33
N VAL A 10 38.37 9.91 13.64
CA VAL A 10 38.04 9.05 12.51
C VAL A 10 37.15 7.89 12.95
N SER A 11 37.47 7.22 14.06
CA SER A 11 36.65 6.11 14.58
C SER A 11 35.23 6.56 14.95
N VAL A 12 35.09 7.74 15.56
CA VAL A 12 33.78 8.32 15.89
C VAL A 12 32.99 8.64 14.61
N MET A 13 33.64 9.21 13.60
CA MET A 13 32.99 9.49 12.31
C MET A 13 32.52 8.21 11.61
N VAL A 14 33.34 7.15 11.62
CA VAL A 14 32.96 5.84 11.04
C VAL A 14 31.76 5.25 11.76
N ALA A 15 31.76 5.25 13.10
CA ALA A 15 30.62 4.76 13.89
C ALA A 15 29.34 5.55 13.61
N PHE A 16 29.45 6.87 13.48
CA PHE A 16 28.32 7.74 13.15
C PHE A 16 27.75 7.44 11.75
N VAL A 17 28.60 7.23 10.75
CA VAL A 17 28.17 6.85 9.40
C VAL A 17 27.45 5.50 9.41
N PHE A 18 27.96 4.50 10.14
CA PHE A 18 27.27 3.21 10.30
C PHE A 18 25.90 3.36 10.95
N MET A 19 25.77 4.16 12.00
CA MET A 19 24.50 4.44 12.67
C MET A 19 23.48 5.08 11.73
N LEU A 20 23.90 6.03 10.89
CA LEU A 20 23.03 6.66 9.89
C LEU A 20 22.56 5.65 8.83
N ILE A 21 23.46 4.80 8.33
CA ILE A 21 23.10 3.77 7.33
C ILE A 21 22.05 2.81 7.90
N THR A 22 22.26 2.29 9.11
CA THR A 22 21.30 1.36 9.72
C THR A 22 19.97 2.03 10.05
N GLY A 23 19.99 3.29 10.50
CA GLY A 23 18.78 4.05 10.82
C GLY A 23 17.91 4.32 9.58
N VAL A 24 18.52 4.60 8.42
CA VAL A 24 17.79 4.85 7.17
C VAL A 24 17.15 3.56 6.61
N THR A 25 17.71 2.39 6.91
CA THR A 25 17.14 1.10 6.45
C THR A 25 15.94 0.63 7.28
N PHE A 26 15.71 1.21 8.47
CA PHE A 26 14.62 0.81 9.36
C PHE A 26 13.35 1.61 9.08
N ILE A 27 12.73 1.37 7.91
CA ILE A 27 11.39 1.88 7.61
C ILE A 27 10.38 0.84 8.10
N PRO A 28 9.50 1.18 9.07
CA PRO A 28 8.48 0.26 9.55
C PRO A 28 7.61 -0.23 8.41
N SER A 29 7.31 -1.53 8.41
CA SER A 29 6.28 -2.07 7.54
C SER A 29 4.89 -1.79 8.10
N THR A 30 3.90 -1.84 7.21
CA THR A 30 2.50 -1.62 7.54
C THR A 30 1.66 -2.68 6.85
N HIS A 31 0.65 -3.17 7.56
CA HIS A 31 -0.42 -3.99 7.03
C HIS A 31 -1.72 -3.19 7.07
N PHE A 32 -2.62 -3.49 6.13
CA PHE A 32 -4.00 -3.05 6.22
C PHE A 32 -4.81 -4.07 7.03
N ASN A 33 -5.95 -3.63 7.56
CA ASN A 33 -6.85 -4.48 8.33
C ASN A 33 -8.29 -4.09 8.01
N PHE A 34 -8.69 -4.29 6.77
CA PHE A 34 -10.08 -4.16 6.34
C PHE A 34 -10.82 -5.44 6.73
N ASP A 35 -11.84 -5.33 7.59
CA ASP A 35 -12.67 -6.47 7.94
C ASP A 35 -13.67 -6.76 6.81
N ALA A 36 -13.61 -7.96 6.24
CA ALA A 36 -14.52 -8.34 5.16
C ALA A 36 -15.97 -8.42 5.67
N ASP A 37 -16.18 -8.76 6.95
CA ASP A 37 -17.51 -8.93 7.53
C ASP A 37 -18.21 -7.57 7.76
N GLU A 38 -17.45 -6.47 7.79
CA GLU A 38 -17.99 -5.11 7.87
C GLU A 38 -18.36 -4.53 6.49
N VAL A 39 -17.91 -5.16 5.39
CA VAL A 39 -18.11 -4.65 4.02
C VAL A 39 -19.28 -5.34 3.35
N SER A 40 -20.33 -4.59 3.02
CA SER A 40 -21.51 -5.10 2.30
C SER A 40 -21.37 -5.05 0.77
N ARG A 41 -20.57 -4.10 0.28
CA ARG A 41 -20.41 -3.81 -1.15
C ARG A 41 -19.11 -3.08 -1.40
N ILE A 42 -18.54 -3.30 -2.57
CA ILE A 42 -17.42 -2.52 -3.07
C ILE A 42 -17.76 -1.92 -4.44
N THR A 43 -17.21 -0.73 -4.71
CA THR A 43 -17.12 -0.23 -6.09
C THR A 43 -15.68 -0.15 -6.54
N ILE A 44 -15.45 -0.53 -7.79
CA ILE A 44 -14.14 -0.54 -8.42
C ILE A 44 -14.23 0.31 -9.68
N PHE A 45 -13.55 1.44 -9.68
CA PHE A 45 -13.45 2.34 -10.83
C PHE A 45 -12.12 2.12 -11.56
N ASP A 46 -12.17 1.85 -12.85
CA ASP A 46 -10.99 1.75 -13.73
C ASP A 46 -10.67 3.14 -14.33
N GLY A 47 -9.55 3.71 -13.89
CA GLY A 47 -9.05 4.98 -14.40
C GLY A 47 -8.54 4.95 -15.84
N SER A 48 -8.46 3.79 -16.49
CA SER A 48 -7.99 3.63 -17.86
C SER A 48 -9.06 3.83 -18.92
N ASN A 49 -10.28 3.37 -18.65
CA ASN A 49 -11.41 3.43 -19.57
C ASN A 49 -12.61 4.18 -18.97
N GLY A 50 -12.60 4.46 -17.66
CA GLY A 50 -13.67 5.17 -16.95
C GLY A 50 -14.85 4.28 -16.55
N GLU A 51 -14.72 2.96 -16.65
CA GLU A 51 -15.74 2.01 -16.22
C GLU A 51 -15.75 1.87 -14.69
N GLU A 52 -16.93 1.56 -14.14
CA GLU A 52 -17.10 1.24 -12.72
C GLU A 52 -17.92 -0.04 -12.61
N VAL A 53 -17.43 -0.98 -11.80
CA VAL A 53 -18.17 -2.18 -11.42
C VAL A 53 -18.55 -2.12 -9.94
N GLU A 54 -19.72 -2.66 -9.64
CA GLU A 54 -20.22 -2.85 -8.30
C GLU A 54 -20.19 -4.34 -7.97
N VAL A 55 -19.65 -4.69 -6.80
CA VAL A 55 -19.54 -6.07 -6.35
C VAL A 55 -20.18 -6.20 -4.98
N THR A 56 -21.13 -7.13 -4.89
CA THR A 56 -21.83 -7.55 -3.67
C THR A 56 -21.62 -9.03 -3.34
N ASP A 57 -20.80 -9.73 -4.13
CA ASP A 57 -20.44 -11.12 -3.85
C ASP A 57 -19.42 -11.19 -2.71
N ASP A 58 -19.83 -11.82 -1.60
CA ASP A 58 -19.03 -11.95 -0.38
C ASP A 58 -17.67 -12.63 -0.63
N ALA A 59 -17.58 -13.59 -1.56
CA ALA A 59 -16.34 -14.28 -1.85
C ALA A 59 -15.35 -13.37 -2.58
N VAL A 60 -15.85 -12.53 -3.50
CA VAL A 60 -15.04 -11.52 -4.20
C VAL A 60 -14.59 -10.42 -3.24
N ILE A 61 -15.50 -9.91 -2.39
CA ILE A 61 -15.20 -8.91 -1.37
C ILE A 61 -14.09 -9.43 -0.45
N LYS A 62 -14.29 -10.64 0.09
CA LYS A 62 -13.31 -11.28 0.99
C LYS A 62 -11.97 -11.52 0.32
N HIS A 63 -11.96 -11.95 -0.94
CA HIS A 63 -10.72 -12.15 -1.68
C HIS A 63 -9.91 -10.84 -1.80
N ILE A 64 -10.56 -9.74 -2.17
CA ILE A 64 -9.91 -8.44 -2.33
C ILE A 64 -9.39 -7.90 -1.00
N THR A 65 -10.21 -7.93 0.06
CA THR A 65 -9.80 -7.41 1.38
C THR A 65 -8.66 -8.25 1.97
N ASP A 66 -8.75 -9.58 1.91
CA ASP A 66 -7.70 -10.48 2.40
C ASP A 66 -6.39 -10.32 1.61
N ASN A 67 -6.46 -10.19 0.28
CA ASN A 67 -5.27 -9.96 -0.53
C ASN A 67 -4.58 -8.66 -0.11
N ILE A 68 -5.32 -7.56 0.02
CA ILE A 68 -4.77 -6.26 0.43
C ILE A 68 -4.18 -6.33 1.85
N ASN A 69 -4.86 -6.97 2.80
CA ASN A 69 -4.43 -7.07 4.20
C ASN A 69 -3.15 -7.92 4.37
N ARG A 70 -3.05 -9.02 3.63
CA ARG A 70 -1.93 -9.96 3.70
C ARG A 70 -0.60 -9.35 3.23
N VAL A 71 -0.65 -8.40 2.30
CA VAL A 71 0.53 -7.76 1.73
C VAL A 71 1.24 -6.91 2.79
N GLU A 72 2.56 -7.05 2.88
CA GLU A 72 3.40 -6.19 3.70
C GLU A 72 3.85 -4.97 2.89
N TYR A 73 3.53 -3.77 3.38
CA TYR A 73 3.86 -2.52 2.69
C TYR A 73 4.92 -1.72 3.41
N ARG A 74 5.64 -0.90 2.64
CA ARG A 74 6.39 0.25 3.14
C ARG A 74 5.64 1.52 2.78
N ARG A 75 5.32 2.33 3.80
CA ARG A 75 4.72 3.64 3.58
C ARG A 75 5.72 4.56 2.86
N GLY A 76 5.28 5.12 1.75
CA GLY A 76 6.00 6.10 0.95
C GLY A 76 5.50 7.53 1.16
N TRP A 77 5.84 8.38 0.20
CA TRP A 77 5.47 9.79 0.17
C TRP A 77 4.01 10.00 -0.23
N LEU A 78 3.56 11.26 -0.14
CA LEU A 78 2.28 11.69 -0.69
C LEU A 78 2.16 11.25 -2.16
N ASP A 79 1.02 10.66 -2.50
CA ASP A 79 0.70 10.25 -3.87
C ASP A 79 -0.46 11.12 -4.38
N PHE A 80 -0.33 11.56 -5.63
CA PHE A 80 -1.30 12.42 -6.29
C PHE A 80 -2.17 11.66 -7.31
N ASN A 81 -2.17 10.33 -7.26
CA ASN A 81 -3.01 9.45 -8.08
C ASN A 81 -2.87 9.73 -9.58
N MET A 82 -1.64 9.60 -10.11
CA MET A 82 -1.39 9.72 -11.55
C MET A 82 -1.27 8.34 -12.22
N GLY A 83 -1.85 8.18 -13.41
CA GLY A 83 -1.75 6.97 -14.25
C GLY A 83 -2.97 6.05 -14.21
N TYR A 84 -2.86 4.91 -14.90
CA TYR A 84 -3.87 3.84 -14.89
C TYR A 84 -3.93 3.19 -13.51
N THR A 85 -5.12 3.14 -12.91
CA THR A 85 -5.32 2.66 -11.55
C THR A 85 -6.74 2.14 -11.35
N TYR A 86 -6.90 1.18 -10.44
CA TYR A 86 -8.21 0.83 -9.90
C TYR A 86 -8.47 1.59 -8.61
N THR A 87 -9.57 2.33 -8.52
CA THR A 87 -10.01 2.93 -7.25
C THR A 87 -11.08 2.05 -6.63
N ILE A 88 -10.75 1.48 -5.48
CA ILE A 88 -11.64 0.60 -4.70
C ILE A 88 -12.23 1.41 -3.55
N LYS A 89 -13.54 1.36 -3.41
CA LYS A 89 -14.29 1.91 -2.27
C LYS A 89 -15.01 0.77 -1.57
N LEU A 90 -14.94 0.73 -0.25
CA LEU A 90 -15.60 -0.25 0.62
C LEU A 90 -16.76 0.44 1.33
N TYR A 91 -17.95 -0.19 1.31
CA TYR A 91 -19.17 0.33 1.91
C TYR A 91 -19.73 -0.66 2.92
N ASP A 92 -20.31 -0.16 4.02
CA ASP A 92 -21.02 -0.97 5.01
C ASP A 92 -22.47 -1.24 4.58
N THR A 93 -23.25 -1.90 5.44
CA THR A 93 -24.65 -2.25 5.16
C THR A 93 -25.59 -1.05 5.06
N ASP A 94 -25.19 0.11 5.58
CA ASP A 94 -25.94 1.38 5.52
C ASP A 94 -25.51 2.25 4.31
N ASP A 95 -24.66 1.70 3.43
CA ASP A 95 -24.03 2.36 2.28
C ASP A 95 -23.08 3.50 2.68
N GLU A 96 -22.59 3.50 3.92
CA GLU A 96 -21.57 4.44 4.38
C GLU A 96 -20.18 4.00 3.93
N LEU A 97 -19.36 4.97 3.51
CA LEU A 97 -18.00 4.70 3.04
C LEU A 97 -17.08 4.34 4.22
N ILE A 98 -16.67 3.08 4.30
CA ILE A 98 -15.67 2.59 5.25
C ILE A 98 -14.28 3.06 4.84
N SER A 99 -13.93 2.85 3.56
CA SER A 99 -12.57 3.10 3.08
C SER A 99 -12.51 3.34 1.59
N LYS A 100 -11.47 4.06 1.17
CA LYS A 100 -11.12 4.28 -0.23
C LYS A 100 -9.62 4.08 -0.41
N LEU A 101 -9.25 3.24 -1.37
CA LEU A 101 -7.86 3.08 -1.79
C LEU A 101 -7.75 3.04 -3.32
N THR A 102 -6.56 3.30 -3.82
CA THR A 102 -6.26 3.22 -5.25
C THR A 102 -5.11 2.24 -5.46
N VAL A 103 -5.32 1.20 -6.26
CA VAL A 103 -4.33 0.19 -6.62
C VAL A 103 -3.66 0.58 -7.95
N ARG A 104 -2.33 0.54 -7.98
CA ARG A 104 -1.50 0.80 -9.15
C ARG A 104 -0.58 -0.39 -9.41
N GLY A 105 -1.01 -1.27 -10.31
CA GLY A 105 -0.33 -2.54 -10.58
C GLY A 105 -0.29 -3.44 -9.35
N ASP A 106 0.65 -4.39 -9.37
CA ASP A 106 0.83 -5.45 -8.36
C ASP A 106 1.60 -5.03 -7.10
N SER A 107 2.06 -3.76 -7.04
CA SER A 107 3.10 -3.34 -6.09
C SER A 107 2.80 -2.06 -5.33
N ARG A 108 1.76 -1.30 -5.67
CA ARG A 108 1.50 -0.02 -5.03
C ARG A 108 0.02 0.21 -4.76
N ILE A 109 -0.28 0.69 -3.56
CA ILE A 109 -1.58 1.27 -3.25
C ILE A 109 -1.43 2.70 -2.72
N THR A 110 -2.47 3.50 -2.90
CA THR A 110 -2.62 4.81 -2.27
C THR A 110 -3.77 4.75 -1.30
N TYR A 111 -3.52 5.14 -0.05
CA TYR A 111 -4.50 5.21 1.02
C TYR A 111 -4.26 6.47 1.85
N ASN A 112 -5.32 7.20 2.20
CA ASN A 112 -5.22 8.46 2.96
C ASN A 112 -4.15 9.44 2.42
N ARG A 113 -4.06 9.56 1.09
CA ARG A 113 -3.09 10.41 0.34
C ARG A 113 -1.63 9.94 0.38
N PHE A 114 -1.30 8.85 1.05
CA PHE A 114 0.05 8.29 1.08
C PHE A 114 0.15 7.08 0.16
N SER A 115 1.30 6.94 -0.50
CA SER A 115 1.64 5.70 -1.19
C SER A 115 2.11 4.63 -0.22
N TYR A 116 1.87 3.38 -0.57
CA TYR A 116 2.31 2.19 0.13
C TYR A 116 2.84 1.22 -0.93
N VAL A 117 4.09 0.80 -0.79
CA VAL A 117 4.78 -0.08 -1.75
C VAL A 117 4.91 -1.47 -1.15
N ALA A 118 4.39 -2.48 -1.84
CA ALA A 118 4.50 -3.87 -1.45
C ALA A 118 5.98 -4.31 -1.42
N LYS A 119 6.40 -5.07 -0.41
CA LYS A 119 7.78 -5.56 -0.34
C LYS A 119 8.11 -6.66 -1.35
N GLU A 120 7.14 -7.50 -1.72
CA GLU A 120 7.39 -8.71 -2.50
C GLU A 120 6.51 -8.86 -3.77
N HIS A 121 5.84 -7.80 -4.25
CA HIS A 121 4.83 -7.86 -5.34
C HIS A 121 3.74 -8.90 -5.07
N SER A 122 2.59 -8.46 -4.54
CA SER A 122 1.61 -9.40 -3.99
C SER A 122 0.16 -8.92 -4.03
N ILE A 123 -0.10 -7.80 -4.70
CA ILE A 123 -1.48 -7.32 -4.91
C ILE A 123 -2.02 -8.02 -6.16
N ASP A 124 -3.20 -8.64 -6.05
CA ASP A 124 -3.83 -9.40 -7.13
C ASP A 124 -4.50 -8.46 -8.16
N TYR A 125 -3.68 -7.64 -8.83
CA TYR A 125 -4.11 -6.59 -9.77
C TYR A 125 -4.85 -7.15 -10.98
N GLU A 126 -4.40 -8.29 -11.52
CA GLU A 126 -5.04 -8.95 -12.65
C GLU A 126 -6.43 -9.50 -12.29
N TYR A 127 -6.59 -10.01 -11.06
CA TYR A 127 -7.90 -10.45 -10.56
C TYR A 127 -8.88 -9.27 -10.51
N ILE A 128 -8.46 -8.12 -9.97
CA ILE A 128 -9.30 -6.90 -9.97
C ILE A 128 -9.72 -6.53 -11.41
N GLY A 129 -8.80 -6.61 -12.37
CA GLY A 129 -9.10 -6.34 -13.78
C GLY A 129 -10.07 -7.33 -14.42
N SER A 130 -10.06 -8.60 -13.98
CA SER A 130 -10.97 -9.62 -14.51
C SER A 130 -12.45 -9.33 -14.24
N LEU A 131 -12.75 -8.59 -13.16
CA LEU A 131 -14.12 -8.21 -12.77
C LEU A 131 -14.83 -7.29 -13.77
N PHE A 132 -14.08 -6.65 -14.67
CA PHE A 132 -14.64 -5.80 -15.74
C PHE A 132 -15.01 -6.60 -17.00
N ASN A 133 -14.68 -7.89 -17.05
CA ASN A 133 -14.92 -8.75 -18.21
C ASN A 133 -16.05 -9.77 -17.97
N GLU A 134 -16.83 -9.59 -16.89
CA GLU A 134 -17.98 -10.44 -16.54
C GLU A 134 -19.26 -10.05 -17.28
#